data_AF-A0A1C2DHU9-F1
#
_entry.id   AF-A0A1C2DHU9-F1
#
_cell.length_a   1.000
_cell.length_b   1.000
_cell.length_c   1.000
_cell.angle_alpha   90.00
_cell.angle_beta   90.00
_cell.angle_gamma   90.00
#
_symmetry.space_group_name_H-M   'P 1'
#
loop_
_entity.id
_entity.type
_entity.pdbx_description
1 polymer ?
#
loop_
_entity_poly.entity_id
_entity_poly.type
_entity_poly.pdbx_seq_one_letter_code
_entity_poly.pdbx_strand_id
1 'polypeptide(L)'
;MCASAGYRAVRSFLRAYEGSEQTFNSYRTHVERLLLWALIVRHKSIFTLKRQDAEAYLQFCRNPPTNWIGSVTRGRFIANKDAETAVVYPVVPNPKWKPFSQKLSALNAQADAVQVYAASKGTMNQIFSVCSSFYEFLAEDNLVSLNPFRLVKNKRDFTGNLTAEAQNRALTPLQWDYVLETAESMASAEPLRHERTLFILATLFAMYLRISDLVGRSNWEPCMGDFRQDPEGNWWYHVIGKGNKPGKIAVRDEYVDRYLRRYRTFLGLPNLPAEKERTPLLTTLEGRAGLSGRQVRTLLQSVFDNALAKMKAEGREAYEMNSLRSASAHWLRHTSATFDAPFRKAKDLQLDLRHSNLSTTQDTYYHSHDQERMHSIKRLGMRERD
;
A
#
# COMPACT_ATOMS: atom_id res chain seq x y z
N MET A 1 30.02 9.39 -24.30
CA MET A 1 29.71 10.64 -23.58
C MET A 1 28.28 10.75 -23.02
N CYS A 2 27.23 10.15 -23.63
CA CYS A 2 25.85 10.33 -23.15
C CYS A 2 25.44 9.60 -21.85
N ALA A 3 26.03 8.43 -21.54
CA ALA A 3 25.60 7.64 -20.38
C ALA A 3 25.88 8.33 -19.03
N SER A 4 27.08 8.91 -18.87
CA SER A 4 27.46 9.63 -17.65
C SER A 4 26.66 10.91 -17.44
N ALA A 5 26.42 11.66 -18.52
CA ALA A 5 25.58 12.86 -18.50
C ALA A 5 24.12 12.52 -18.14
N GLY A 6 23.56 11.48 -18.77
CA GLY A 6 22.22 10.99 -18.44
C GLY A 6 22.09 10.55 -17.00
N TYR A 7 23.07 9.79 -16.48
CA TYR A 7 23.12 9.40 -15.07
C TYR A 7 23.14 10.60 -14.11
N ARG A 8 23.97 11.61 -14.40
CA ARG A 8 24.04 12.84 -13.59
C ARG A 8 22.71 13.59 -13.59
N ALA A 9 22.03 13.69 -14.74
CA ALA A 9 20.73 14.34 -14.84
C ALA A 9 19.65 13.60 -14.03
N VAL A 10 19.59 12.27 -14.13
CA VAL A 10 18.70 11.45 -13.29
C VAL A 10 18.98 11.66 -11.80
N ARG A 11 20.27 11.66 -11.40
CA ARG A 11 20.64 11.90 -10.01
C ARG A 11 20.25 13.30 -9.54
N SER A 12 20.40 14.32 -10.39
CA SER A 12 19.99 15.70 -10.08
C SER A 12 18.48 15.79 -9.84
N PHE A 13 17.68 15.20 -10.72
CA PHE A 13 16.24 15.11 -10.56
C PHE A 13 15.83 14.42 -9.25
N LEU A 14 16.48 13.29 -8.92
CA LEU A 14 16.15 12.53 -7.72
C LEU A 14 16.51 13.27 -6.43
N ARG A 15 17.54 14.12 -6.43
CA ARG A 15 17.94 14.94 -5.27
C ARG A 15 16.80 15.85 -4.78
N ALA A 16 15.98 16.36 -5.69
CA ALA A 16 14.82 17.20 -5.35
C ALA A 16 13.79 16.47 -4.46
N TYR A 17 13.84 15.13 -4.38
CA TYR A 17 12.89 14.32 -3.61
C TYR A 17 13.51 13.60 -2.41
N GLU A 18 14.75 13.94 -2.01
CA GLU A 18 15.43 13.31 -0.86
C GLU A 18 14.65 13.45 0.45
N GLY A 19 13.89 14.53 0.63
CA GLY A 19 13.01 14.73 1.79
C GLY A 19 11.79 13.80 1.86
N SER A 20 11.53 12.99 0.83
CA SER A 20 10.42 12.04 0.80
C SER A 20 10.87 10.66 0.28
N GLU A 21 11.31 9.80 1.19
CA GLU A 21 11.87 8.47 0.87
C GLU A 21 10.95 7.63 -0.06
N GLN A 22 9.64 7.64 0.18
CA GLN A 22 8.69 6.90 -0.65
C GLN A 22 8.62 7.46 -2.08
N THR A 23 8.59 8.79 -2.21
CA THR A 23 8.56 9.48 -3.52
C THR A 23 9.86 9.26 -4.25
N PHE A 24 11.00 9.45 -3.57
CA PHE A 24 12.34 9.17 -4.08
C PHE A 24 12.45 7.75 -4.62
N ASN A 25 12.05 6.74 -3.85
CA ASN A 25 12.15 5.34 -4.26
C ASN A 25 11.27 5.01 -5.47
N SER A 26 10.05 5.56 -5.52
CA SER A 26 9.16 5.43 -6.67
C SER A 26 9.76 6.09 -7.92
N TYR A 27 10.20 7.35 -7.79
CA TYR A 27 10.75 8.14 -8.88
C TYR A 27 12.04 7.50 -9.42
N ARG A 28 12.93 7.10 -8.52
CA ARG A 28 14.16 6.37 -8.86
C ARG A 28 13.85 5.13 -9.67
N THR A 29 12.87 4.33 -9.25
CA THR A 29 12.51 3.09 -9.95
C THR A 29 12.09 3.36 -11.40
N HIS A 30 11.27 4.37 -11.64
CA HIS A 30 10.74 4.64 -12.99
C HIS A 30 11.73 5.38 -13.89
N VAL A 31 12.47 6.37 -13.37
CA VAL A 31 13.47 7.10 -14.16
C VAL A 31 14.70 6.24 -14.45
N GLU A 32 15.12 5.38 -13.52
CA GLU A 32 16.20 4.42 -13.77
C GLU A 32 15.83 3.43 -14.89
N ARG A 33 14.59 2.91 -14.89
CA ARG A 33 14.09 2.05 -15.98
C ARG A 33 14.15 2.76 -17.33
N LEU A 34 13.74 4.02 -17.39
CA LEU A 34 13.79 4.84 -18.59
C LEU A 34 15.24 5.03 -19.07
N LEU A 35 16.15 5.39 -18.16
CA LEU A 35 17.57 5.57 -18.48
C LEU A 35 18.19 4.29 -19.02
N LEU A 36 17.96 3.15 -18.34
CA LEU A 36 18.47 1.85 -18.77
C LEU A 36 17.89 1.47 -20.14
N TRP A 37 16.58 1.66 -20.34
CA TRP A 37 15.95 1.34 -21.62
C TRP A 37 16.50 2.19 -22.77
N ALA A 38 16.66 3.50 -22.54
CA ALA A 38 17.20 4.42 -23.54
C ALA A 38 18.62 4.00 -23.96
N LEU A 39 19.47 3.65 -23.00
CA LEU A 39 20.87 3.30 -23.26
C LEU A 39 21.05 1.89 -23.83
N ILE A 40 20.37 0.89 -23.27
CA ILE A 40 20.62 -0.53 -23.55
C ILE A 40 19.73 -1.04 -24.67
N VAL A 41 18.51 -0.53 -24.81
CA VAL A 41 17.53 -1.03 -25.80
C VAL A 41 17.45 -0.11 -27.01
N ARG A 42 17.39 1.21 -26.80
CA ARG A 42 17.30 2.18 -27.91
C ARG A 42 18.64 2.72 -28.38
N HIS A 43 19.70 2.51 -27.62
CA HIS A 43 21.03 3.09 -27.88
C HIS A 43 21.00 4.61 -28.12
N LYS A 44 20.11 5.31 -27.41
CA LYS A 44 19.93 6.76 -27.49
C LYS A 44 20.22 7.43 -26.16
N SER A 45 20.61 8.68 -26.25
CA SER A 45 20.63 9.58 -25.11
C SER A 45 19.21 9.82 -24.60
N ILE A 46 19.05 9.92 -23.29
CA ILE A 46 17.79 10.40 -22.70
C ILE A 46 17.45 11.82 -23.18
N PHE A 47 18.45 12.64 -23.53
CA PHE A 47 18.23 14.01 -24.00
C PHE A 47 17.69 14.10 -25.43
N THR A 48 17.73 13.00 -26.20
CA THR A 48 17.35 12.99 -27.63
C THR A 48 16.10 12.16 -27.92
N LEU A 49 15.43 11.65 -26.88
CA LEU A 49 14.20 10.87 -27.05
C LEU A 49 13.07 11.75 -27.60
N LYS A 50 12.36 11.23 -28.60
CA LYS A 50 11.19 11.87 -29.22
C LYS A 50 9.90 11.18 -28.78
N ARG A 51 8.74 11.70 -29.21
CA ARG A 51 7.42 11.12 -28.95
C ARG A 51 7.38 9.62 -29.24
N GLN A 52 7.91 9.19 -30.40
CA GLN A 52 7.92 7.78 -30.79
C GLN A 52 8.74 6.91 -29.82
N ASP A 53 9.81 7.46 -29.24
CA ASP A 53 10.59 6.76 -28.23
C ASP A 53 9.82 6.66 -26.90
N ALA A 54 9.07 7.70 -26.51
CA ALA A 54 8.21 7.63 -25.33
C ALA A 54 7.09 6.57 -25.48
N GLU A 55 6.45 6.51 -26.64
CA GLU A 55 5.44 5.47 -26.96
C GLU A 55 6.05 4.06 -26.91
N ALA A 56 7.23 3.88 -27.52
CA ALA A 56 7.95 2.61 -27.49
C ALA A 56 8.37 2.20 -26.07
N TYR A 57 8.78 3.16 -25.23
CA TYR A 57 9.12 2.89 -23.83
C TYR A 57 7.90 2.45 -23.02
N LEU A 58 6.74 3.10 -23.21
CA LEU A 58 5.51 2.72 -22.53
C LEU A 58 5.06 1.31 -22.96
N GLN A 59 5.17 0.98 -24.25
CA GLN A 59 4.89 -0.37 -24.74
C GLN A 59 5.85 -1.40 -24.14
N PHE A 60 7.15 -1.08 -24.08
CA PHE A 60 8.16 -1.91 -23.43
C PHE A 60 7.85 -2.14 -21.94
N CYS A 61 7.40 -1.12 -21.23
CA CYS A 61 7.03 -1.26 -19.81
C CYS A 61 5.79 -2.12 -19.59
N ARG A 62 4.87 -2.16 -20.56
CA ARG A 62 3.66 -2.97 -20.49
C ARG A 62 3.98 -4.46 -20.60
N ASN A 63 4.91 -4.80 -21.48
CA ASN A 63 5.37 -6.17 -21.72
C ASN A 63 6.91 -6.18 -21.90
N PRO A 64 7.69 -6.10 -20.82
CA PRO A 64 9.13 -6.12 -20.88
C PRO A 64 9.62 -7.54 -21.16
N PRO A 65 10.79 -7.70 -21.82
CA PRO A 65 11.35 -9.01 -22.11
C PRO A 65 11.73 -9.74 -20.81
N THR A 66 11.73 -11.08 -20.84
CA THR A 66 11.95 -11.95 -19.68
C THR A 66 13.28 -11.67 -18.96
N ASN A 67 14.33 -11.31 -19.69
CA ASN A 67 15.64 -10.96 -19.14
C ASN A 67 15.68 -9.61 -18.39
N TRP A 68 14.59 -8.83 -18.37
CA TRP A 68 14.39 -7.62 -17.57
C TRP A 68 13.49 -7.84 -16.35
N ILE A 69 12.92 -9.03 -16.18
CA ILE A 69 11.99 -9.39 -15.11
C ILE A 69 12.69 -10.32 -14.12
N GLY A 70 12.63 -9.97 -12.83
CA GLY A 70 13.09 -10.79 -11.72
C GLY A 70 11.93 -11.35 -10.91
N SER A 71 12.07 -12.58 -10.41
CA SER A 71 11.09 -13.21 -9.50
C SER A 71 11.06 -12.59 -8.10
N VAL A 72 12.12 -11.88 -7.72
CA VAL A 72 12.27 -11.23 -6.42
C VAL A 72 13.00 -9.89 -6.57
N THR A 73 12.64 -8.92 -5.74
CA THR A 73 13.38 -7.67 -5.63
C THR A 73 14.74 -7.93 -5.00
N ARG A 74 15.82 -7.52 -5.68
CA ARG A 74 17.20 -7.63 -5.18
C ARG A 74 17.85 -6.25 -5.07
N GLY A 75 18.95 -6.15 -4.31
CA GLY A 75 19.79 -4.96 -4.33
C GLY A 75 20.46 -4.78 -5.69
N ARG A 76 20.64 -3.52 -6.14
CA ARG A 76 21.30 -3.16 -7.42
C ARG A 76 22.78 -3.53 -7.44
N PHE A 77 23.42 -3.45 -6.28
CA PHE A 77 24.83 -3.75 -6.08
C PHE A 77 24.99 -4.78 -4.97
N ILE A 78 26.08 -5.54 -5.04
CA ILE A 78 26.53 -6.49 -4.02
C ILE A 78 27.98 -6.16 -3.65
N ALA A 79 28.42 -6.58 -2.46
CA ALA A 79 29.82 -6.43 -2.06
C ALA A 79 30.74 -7.08 -3.10
N ASN A 80 31.82 -6.38 -3.45
CA ASN A 80 32.84 -6.94 -4.31
C ASN A 80 33.63 -8.01 -3.53
N LYS A 81 33.70 -9.22 -4.09
CA LYS A 81 34.38 -10.36 -3.45
C LYS A 81 35.83 -10.51 -3.88
N ASP A 82 36.23 -9.77 -4.91
CA ASP A 82 37.60 -9.75 -5.41
C ASP A 82 38.42 -8.80 -4.54
N ALA A 83 39.42 -9.34 -3.82
CA ALA A 83 40.14 -8.61 -2.79
C ALA A 83 40.97 -7.43 -3.35
N GLU A 84 41.49 -7.54 -4.57
CA GLU A 84 42.31 -6.50 -5.19
C GLU A 84 41.44 -5.34 -5.70
N THR A 85 40.36 -5.67 -6.39
CA THR A 85 39.45 -4.66 -6.96
C THR A 85 38.48 -4.08 -5.94
N ALA A 86 38.22 -4.77 -4.81
CA ALA A 86 37.34 -4.28 -3.74
C ALA A 86 37.85 -3.00 -3.06
N VAL A 87 39.16 -2.74 -3.10
CA VAL A 87 39.75 -1.50 -2.57
C VAL A 87 39.25 -0.28 -3.34
N VAL A 88 39.16 -0.40 -4.67
CA VAL A 88 38.75 0.69 -5.57
C VAL A 88 37.23 0.67 -5.81
N TYR A 89 36.66 -0.52 -5.94
CA TYR A 89 35.24 -0.77 -6.20
C TYR A 89 34.67 -1.68 -5.10
N PRO A 90 34.27 -1.13 -3.95
CA PRO A 90 33.79 -1.93 -2.81
C PRO A 90 32.48 -2.67 -3.13
N VAL A 91 31.76 -2.24 -4.17
CA VAL A 91 30.54 -2.86 -4.65
C VAL A 91 30.56 -3.03 -6.16
N VAL A 92 29.92 -4.11 -6.64
CA VAL A 92 29.77 -4.43 -8.06
C VAL A 92 28.29 -4.59 -8.43
N PRO A 93 27.89 -4.38 -9.69
CA PRO A 93 26.52 -4.60 -10.14
C PRO A 93 26.05 -6.02 -9.83
N ASN A 94 24.84 -6.16 -9.32
CA ASN A 94 24.27 -7.46 -9.02
C ASN A 94 23.73 -8.12 -10.31
N PRO A 95 24.34 -9.22 -10.80
CA PRO A 95 23.89 -9.86 -12.05
C PRO A 95 22.49 -10.46 -11.95
N LYS A 96 22.02 -10.73 -10.72
CA LYS A 96 20.68 -11.24 -10.44
C LYS A 96 19.63 -10.14 -10.30
N TRP A 97 20.04 -8.86 -10.27
CA TRP A 97 19.11 -7.74 -10.20
C TRP A 97 18.45 -7.51 -11.56
N LYS A 98 17.16 -7.20 -11.53
CA LYS A 98 16.34 -6.95 -12.71
C LYS A 98 15.47 -5.70 -12.48
N PRO A 99 15.28 -4.83 -13.49
CA PRO A 99 14.54 -3.58 -13.32
C PRO A 99 13.05 -3.80 -13.03
N PHE A 100 12.45 -4.87 -13.55
CA PHE A 100 11.07 -5.27 -13.28
C PHE A 100 11.05 -6.43 -12.29
N SER A 101 10.03 -6.48 -11.43
CA SER A 101 9.81 -7.61 -10.55
C SER A 101 8.37 -8.09 -10.61
N GLN A 102 8.20 -9.41 -10.62
CA GLN A 102 6.91 -10.08 -10.56
C GLN A 102 6.98 -11.13 -9.47
N LYS A 103 6.18 -10.96 -8.42
CA LYS A 103 6.04 -12.01 -7.40
C LYS A 103 5.15 -13.10 -7.97
N LEU A 104 5.67 -14.32 -7.99
CA LEU A 104 4.85 -15.51 -8.16
C LEU A 104 3.96 -15.62 -6.92
N SER A 105 2.64 -15.57 -7.08
CA SER A 105 1.73 -15.91 -5.98
C SER A 105 1.81 -17.42 -5.73
N ALA A 106 1.90 -17.84 -4.47
CA ALA A 106 1.95 -19.26 -4.10
C ALA A 106 0.74 -20.06 -4.63
N LEU A 107 -0.39 -19.40 -4.85
CA LEU A 107 -1.60 -19.98 -5.45
C LEU A 107 -1.46 -20.28 -6.96
N ASN A 108 -0.57 -19.59 -7.68
CA ASN A 108 -0.34 -19.82 -9.11
C ASN A 108 0.79 -20.82 -9.39
N ALA A 109 1.48 -21.32 -8.36
CA ALA A 109 2.51 -22.34 -8.51
C ALA A 109 1.93 -23.73 -8.90
N GLN A 110 0.61 -23.91 -8.80
CA GLN A 110 -0.11 -25.14 -9.14
C GLN A 110 -0.67 -25.16 -10.57
N ALA A 111 -0.51 -24.08 -11.34
CA ALA A 111 -0.94 -24.03 -12.74
C ALA A 111 0.29 -23.89 -13.63
N ASP A 112 0.46 -24.80 -14.60
CA ASP A 112 1.47 -24.78 -15.67
C ASP A 112 1.34 -23.57 -16.64
N ALA A 113 0.65 -22.50 -16.22
CA ALA A 113 0.51 -21.29 -17.01
C ALA A 113 1.78 -20.45 -16.92
N VAL A 114 2.45 -20.28 -18.07
CA VAL A 114 3.54 -19.31 -18.24
C VAL A 114 3.02 -17.92 -17.86
N GLN A 115 3.35 -17.46 -16.66
CA GLN A 115 2.84 -16.18 -16.17
C GLN A 115 3.56 -15.04 -16.88
N VAL A 116 2.94 -14.51 -17.94
CA VAL A 116 3.44 -13.36 -18.68
C VAL A 116 3.30 -12.11 -17.80
N TYR A 117 4.35 -11.31 -17.72
CA TYR A 117 4.29 -10.02 -17.03
C TYR A 117 3.28 -9.10 -17.70
N ALA A 118 2.39 -8.50 -16.91
CA ALA A 118 1.53 -7.41 -17.36
C ALA A 118 1.53 -6.28 -16.33
N ALA A 119 1.98 -5.10 -16.74
CA ALA A 119 1.89 -3.92 -15.87
C ALA A 119 0.43 -3.54 -15.60
N SER A 120 0.09 -3.31 -14.33
CA SER A 120 -1.23 -2.80 -13.97
C SER A 120 -1.45 -1.38 -14.53
N LYS A 121 -2.72 -0.99 -14.75
CA LYS A 121 -3.08 0.38 -15.17
C LYS A 121 -2.46 1.44 -14.24
N GLY A 122 -2.53 1.21 -12.92
CA GLY A 122 -1.94 2.12 -11.92
C GLY A 122 -0.41 2.24 -12.05
N THR A 123 0.27 1.14 -12.33
CA THR A 123 1.72 1.13 -12.60
C THR A 123 2.04 1.93 -13.86
N MET A 124 1.27 1.75 -14.94
CA MET A 124 1.46 2.51 -16.18
C MET A 124 1.24 4.01 -15.97
N ASN A 125 0.22 4.41 -15.19
CA ASN A 125 -0.02 5.80 -14.83
C ASN A 125 1.16 6.41 -14.06
N GLN A 126 1.74 5.65 -13.11
CA GLN A 126 2.92 6.09 -12.37
C GLN A 126 4.14 6.25 -13.27
N ILE A 127 4.41 5.27 -14.16
CA ILE A 127 5.50 5.36 -15.14
C ILE A 127 5.35 6.63 -15.97
N PHE A 128 4.17 6.87 -16.54
CA PHE A 128 3.90 8.05 -17.35
C PHE A 128 4.09 9.34 -16.56
N SER A 129 3.49 9.45 -15.37
CA SER A 129 3.54 10.66 -14.54
C SER A 129 4.98 10.99 -14.11
N VAL A 130 5.74 9.99 -13.65
CA VAL A 130 7.12 10.21 -13.24
C VAL A 130 8.01 10.55 -14.44
N CYS A 131 7.87 9.88 -15.57
CA CYS A 131 8.67 10.18 -16.75
C CYS A 131 8.33 11.57 -17.31
N SER A 132 7.06 11.99 -17.31
CA SER A 132 6.67 13.35 -17.67
C SER A 132 7.31 14.37 -16.74
N SER A 133 7.23 14.17 -15.42
CA SER A 133 7.84 15.05 -14.42
C SER A 133 9.36 15.14 -14.59
N PHE A 134 10.02 14.03 -14.90
CA PHE A 134 11.45 14.01 -15.19
C PHE A 134 11.81 14.86 -16.42
N TYR A 135 11.07 14.73 -17.52
CA TYR A 135 11.32 15.53 -18.72
C TYR A 135 10.89 17.00 -18.60
N GLU A 136 9.95 17.32 -17.72
CA GLU A 136 9.66 18.71 -17.31
C GLU A 136 10.89 19.31 -16.61
N PHE A 137 11.45 18.61 -15.63
CA PHE A 137 12.69 19.02 -14.96
C PHE A 137 13.86 19.22 -15.95
N LEU A 138 14.05 18.29 -16.90
CA LEU A 138 15.10 18.45 -17.92
C LEU A 138 14.86 19.66 -18.84
N ALA A 139 13.60 19.99 -19.13
CA ALA A 139 13.26 21.13 -19.98
C ALA A 139 13.51 22.46 -19.25
N GLU A 140 13.19 22.52 -17.95
CA GLU A 140 13.48 23.66 -17.08
C GLU A 140 15.00 23.93 -17.00
N ASP A 141 15.81 22.87 -16.93
CA ASP A 141 17.28 22.96 -16.98
C ASP A 141 17.84 23.19 -18.40
N ASN A 142 16.99 23.42 -19.41
CA ASN A 142 17.36 23.58 -20.83
C ASN A 142 18.18 22.41 -21.42
N LEU A 143 18.07 21.22 -20.83
CA LEU A 143 18.76 20.00 -21.30
C LEU A 143 18.01 19.31 -22.44
N VAL A 144 16.71 19.58 -22.59
CA VAL A 144 15.84 19.11 -23.67
C VAL A 144 14.93 20.24 -24.12
N SER A 145 14.56 20.25 -25.41
CA SER A 145 13.67 21.28 -25.95
C SER A 145 12.19 21.01 -25.67
N LEU A 146 11.79 19.75 -25.54
CA LEU A 146 10.39 19.33 -25.40
C LEU A 146 10.29 18.07 -24.54
N ASN A 147 9.17 17.94 -23.83
CA ASN A 147 8.83 16.73 -23.10
C ASN A 147 8.17 15.69 -24.05
N PRO A 148 8.82 14.55 -24.35
CA PRO A 148 8.30 13.55 -25.28
C PRO A 148 7.05 12.83 -24.74
N PHE A 149 6.84 12.78 -23.42
CA PHE A 149 5.68 12.16 -22.79
C PHE A 149 4.42 13.03 -22.87
N ARG A 150 4.56 14.37 -22.87
CA ARG A 150 3.39 15.26 -23.05
C ARG A 150 2.74 15.12 -24.43
N LEU A 151 3.52 14.70 -25.43
CA LEU A 151 3.10 14.59 -26.83
C LEU A 151 2.39 13.26 -27.16
N VAL A 152 2.31 12.32 -26.22
CA VAL A 152 1.61 11.03 -26.41
C VAL A 152 0.10 11.28 -26.45
N LYS A 153 -0.52 11.12 -27.63
CA LYS A 153 -1.94 11.45 -27.89
C LYS A 153 -2.92 10.45 -27.27
N ASN A 154 -2.62 9.15 -27.36
CA ASN A 154 -3.49 8.10 -26.84
C ASN A 154 -3.14 7.74 -25.40
N LYS A 155 -3.20 8.73 -24.50
CA LYS A 155 -2.96 8.48 -23.07
C LYS A 155 -3.83 7.32 -22.58
N ARG A 156 -5.10 7.26 -23.00
CA ARG A 156 -6.07 6.22 -22.62
C ARG A 156 -5.65 4.78 -22.95
N ASP A 157 -4.85 4.56 -23.99
CA ASP A 157 -4.38 3.22 -24.36
C ASP A 157 -3.36 2.68 -23.32
N PHE A 158 -2.66 3.59 -22.65
CA PHE A 158 -1.67 3.30 -21.60
C PHE A 158 -2.20 3.60 -20.18
N THR A 159 -3.10 4.56 -20.07
CA THR A 159 -3.72 5.11 -18.86
C THR A 159 -5.24 4.94 -19.00
N GLY A 160 -5.72 3.70 -18.95
CA GLY A 160 -7.16 3.41 -19.12
C GLY A 160 -8.03 4.26 -18.18
N ASN A 161 -9.29 4.48 -18.56
CA ASN A 161 -10.27 5.12 -17.67
C ASN A 161 -10.27 4.39 -16.31
N LEU A 162 -10.18 5.15 -15.22
CA LEU A 162 -10.22 4.67 -13.84
C LEU A 162 -11.57 3.99 -13.47
N THR A 163 -12.52 3.94 -14.39
CA THR A 163 -13.90 3.49 -14.18
C THR A 163 -14.13 1.99 -14.40
N ALA A 164 -13.11 1.22 -14.80
CA ALA A 164 -13.23 -0.23 -14.89
C ALA A 164 -12.37 -0.90 -13.81
N GLU A 165 -13.06 -1.40 -12.77
CA GLU A 165 -12.57 -2.30 -11.73
C GLU A 165 -11.69 -1.68 -10.64
N ALA A 166 -12.21 -0.66 -9.94
CA ALA A 166 -11.98 -0.61 -8.50
C ALA A 166 -12.69 -1.83 -7.90
N GLN A 167 -12.15 -3.04 -8.09
CA GLN A 167 -12.62 -4.24 -7.40
C GLN A 167 -12.79 -3.86 -5.94
N ASN A 168 -13.98 -4.07 -5.37
CA ASN A 168 -14.29 -3.81 -3.97
C ASN A 168 -13.15 -4.33 -3.07
N ARG A 169 -12.21 -3.45 -2.70
CA ARG A 169 -11.03 -3.78 -1.86
C ARG A 169 -11.45 -3.80 -0.39
N ALA A 170 -12.56 -4.45 -0.12
CA ALA A 170 -13.20 -4.56 1.17
C ALA A 170 -13.60 -6.03 1.40
N LEU A 171 -13.53 -6.44 2.65
CA LEU A 171 -14.08 -7.72 3.08
C LEU A 171 -15.61 -7.61 3.19
N THR A 172 -16.31 -8.74 3.05
CA THR A 172 -17.73 -8.82 3.42
C THR A 172 -17.87 -8.89 4.94
N PRO A 173 -19.06 -8.57 5.52
CA PRO A 173 -19.28 -8.70 6.96
C PRO A 173 -18.91 -10.08 7.50
N LEU A 174 -19.38 -11.12 6.81
CA LEU A 174 -19.02 -12.51 7.10
C LEU A 174 -17.50 -12.74 7.17
N GLN A 175 -16.76 -12.30 6.15
CA GLN A 175 -15.31 -12.48 6.12
C GLN A 175 -14.61 -11.71 7.23
N TRP A 176 -15.12 -10.52 7.58
CA TRP A 176 -14.61 -9.74 8.69
C TRP A 176 -14.83 -10.45 10.02
N ASP A 177 -16.02 -11.02 10.25
CA ASP A 177 -16.31 -11.79 11.46
C ASP A 177 -15.33 -12.95 11.62
N TYR A 178 -15.10 -13.75 10.56
CA TYR A 178 -14.07 -14.80 10.58
C TYR A 178 -12.68 -14.27 10.92
N VAL A 179 -12.29 -13.13 10.35
CA VAL A 179 -10.98 -12.51 10.57
C VAL A 179 -10.81 -12.07 12.04
N LEU A 180 -11.82 -11.42 12.60
CA LEU A 180 -11.79 -10.93 13.97
C LEU A 180 -11.82 -12.08 14.97
N GLU A 181 -12.75 -13.03 14.83
CA GLU A 181 -12.84 -14.23 15.67
C GLU A 181 -11.55 -15.05 15.62
N THR A 182 -10.93 -15.18 14.44
CA THR A 182 -9.67 -15.92 14.30
C THR A 182 -8.56 -15.20 15.07
N ALA A 183 -8.47 -13.88 14.98
CA ALA A 183 -7.48 -13.12 15.73
C ALA A 183 -7.69 -13.22 17.25
N GLU A 184 -8.94 -13.18 17.70
CA GLU A 184 -9.30 -13.38 19.11
C GLU A 184 -8.93 -14.77 19.59
N SER A 185 -9.22 -15.80 18.80
CA SER A 185 -8.88 -17.20 19.11
C SER A 185 -7.36 -17.41 19.16
N MET A 186 -6.62 -16.84 18.20
CA MET A 186 -5.16 -16.87 18.18
C MET A 186 -4.56 -16.19 19.42
N ALA A 187 -5.11 -15.04 19.82
CA ALA A 187 -4.66 -14.30 20.99
C ALA A 187 -4.98 -15.05 22.30
N SER A 188 -6.14 -15.72 22.39
CA SER A 188 -6.47 -16.55 23.55
C SER A 188 -5.61 -17.82 23.65
N ALA A 189 -5.25 -18.44 22.52
CA ALA A 189 -4.45 -19.66 22.49
C ALA A 189 -2.96 -19.41 22.76
N GLU A 190 -2.38 -18.34 22.20
CA GLU A 190 -0.96 -17.99 22.42
C GLU A 190 -0.81 -16.46 22.65
N PRO A 191 -1.19 -15.96 23.85
CA PRO A 191 -1.25 -14.52 24.14
C PRO A 191 0.07 -13.79 23.89
N LEU A 192 1.19 -14.38 24.31
CA LEU A 192 2.53 -13.81 24.12
C LEU A 192 2.84 -13.47 22.66
N ARG A 193 2.31 -14.26 21.71
CA ARG A 193 2.55 -14.08 20.29
C ARG A 193 1.49 -13.21 19.63
N HIS A 194 0.24 -13.36 20.04
CA HIS A 194 -0.90 -12.91 19.26
C HIS A 194 -1.75 -11.81 19.89
N GLU A 195 -1.58 -11.47 21.17
CA GLU A 195 -2.33 -10.37 21.78
C GLU A 195 -2.02 -9.02 21.09
N ARG A 196 -0.75 -8.77 20.79
CA ARG A 196 -0.34 -7.64 19.93
C ARG A 196 -0.93 -7.71 18.53
N THR A 197 -1.08 -8.90 17.96
CA THR A 197 -1.61 -9.09 16.61
C THR A 197 -3.10 -8.72 16.55
N LEU A 198 -3.87 -9.19 17.54
CA LEU A 198 -5.27 -8.82 17.73
C LEU A 198 -5.41 -7.31 17.93
N PHE A 199 -4.61 -6.72 18.82
CA PHE A 199 -4.60 -5.28 19.04
C PHE A 199 -4.38 -4.52 17.73
N ILE A 200 -3.32 -4.85 16.97
CA ILE A 200 -3.03 -4.20 15.68
C ILE A 200 -4.24 -4.30 14.71
N LEU A 201 -4.85 -5.47 14.58
CA LEU A 201 -6.00 -5.70 13.69
C LEU A 201 -7.19 -4.82 14.09
N ALA A 202 -7.60 -4.89 15.36
CA ALA A 202 -8.72 -4.14 15.90
C ALA A 202 -8.50 -2.63 15.80
N THR A 203 -7.29 -2.15 16.12
CA THR A 203 -6.91 -0.73 16.07
C THR A 203 -6.97 -0.17 14.65
N LEU A 204 -6.45 -0.89 13.66
CA LEU A 204 -6.50 -0.45 12.27
C LEU A 204 -7.94 -0.38 11.74
N PHE A 205 -8.77 -1.36 12.09
CA PHE A 205 -10.16 -1.42 11.68
C PHE A 205 -10.98 -0.32 12.38
N ALA A 206 -10.95 -0.23 13.70
CA ALA A 206 -11.81 0.67 14.48
C ALA A 206 -11.66 2.15 14.10
N MET A 207 -10.44 2.57 13.69
CA MET A 207 -10.07 3.97 13.45
C MET A 207 -9.60 4.24 12.02
N TYR A 208 -9.86 3.33 11.08
CA TYR A 208 -9.53 3.49 9.65
C TYR A 208 -8.04 3.80 9.38
N LEU A 209 -7.13 3.38 10.24
CA LEU A 209 -5.75 3.87 10.21
C LEU A 209 -4.99 3.38 8.99
N ARG A 210 -4.05 4.19 8.49
CA ARG A 210 -2.96 3.65 7.66
C ARG A 210 -1.95 2.98 8.58
N ILE A 211 -1.21 1.99 8.09
CA ILE A 211 -0.14 1.35 8.87
C ILE A 211 0.84 2.39 9.43
N SER A 212 1.18 3.44 8.67
CA SER A 212 2.06 4.53 9.12
C SER A 212 1.49 5.35 10.28
N ASP A 213 0.17 5.37 10.43
CA ASP A 213 -0.49 6.04 11.55
C ASP A 213 -0.40 5.19 12.83
N LEU A 214 -0.09 3.90 12.72
CA LEU A 214 0.08 2.97 13.84
C LEU A 214 1.55 2.73 14.21
N VAL A 215 2.44 2.63 13.22
CA VAL A 215 3.88 2.34 13.45
C VAL A 215 4.73 3.60 13.61
N GLY A 216 4.18 4.77 13.29
CA GLY A 216 4.91 6.02 13.33
C GLY A 216 5.76 6.32 12.11
N ARG A 217 6.56 7.37 12.25
CA ARG A 217 7.49 7.94 11.26
C ARG A 217 8.73 8.43 12.00
N SER A 218 9.78 8.82 11.27
CA SER A 218 11.02 9.33 11.86
C SER A 218 10.84 10.53 12.81
N ASN A 219 9.78 11.32 12.62
CA ASN A 219 9.47 12.51 13.40
C ASN A 219 8.35 12.29 14.44
N TRP A 220 7.80 11.09 14.55
CA TRP A 220 6.70 10.80 15.47
C TRP A 220 6.62 9.31 15.80
N GLU A 221 6.74 9.00 17.09
CA GLU A 221 6.60 7.67 17.65
C GLU A 221 5.27 7.56 18.40
N PRO A 222 4.34 6.71 17.94
CA PRO A 222 3.05 6.52 18.59
C PRO A 222 3.19 5.93 19.99
N CYS A 223 2.45 6.48 20.93
CA CYS A 223 2.44 6.08 22.33
C CYS A 223 1.01 5.91 22.86
N MET A 224 0.87 5.30 24.03
CA MET A 224 -0.43 5.10 24.68
C MET A 224 -1.13 6.42 25.00
N GLY A 225 -0.39 7.48 25.33
CA GLY A 225 -0.93 8.83 25.55
C GLY A 225 -1.44 9.54 24.29
N ASP A 226 -1.36 8.90 23.12
CA ASP A 226 -2.04 9.39 21.91
C ASP A 226 -3.54 9.07 21.92
N PHE A 227 -3.99 8.14 22.78
CA PHE A 227 -5.41 7.99 23.12
C PHE A 227 -5.76 8.96 24.24
N ARG A 228 -6.68 9.88 23.97
CA ARG A 228 -7.06 10.93 24.91
C ARG A 228 -8.57 11.02 24.99
N GLN A 229 -9.07 11.21 26.19
CA GLN A 229 -10.47 11.49 26.43
C GLN A 229 -10.68 13.00 26.51
N ASP A 230 -11.71 13.52 25.85
CA ASP A 230 -12.11 14.92 26.03
C ASP A 230 -12.97 15.10 27.30
N PRO A 231 -13.25 16.34 27.74
CA PRO A 231 -14.06 16.61 28.93
C PRO A 231 -15.47 16.01 28.87
N GLU A 232 -16.00 15.79 27.67
CA GLU A 232 -17.30 15.18 27.43
C GLU A 232 -17.25 13.63 27.48
N GLY A 233 -16.07 13.05 27.69
CA GLY A 233 -15.89 11.61 27.81
C GLY A 233 -15.63 10.88 26.48
N ASN A 234 -15.49 11.59 25.36
CA ASN A 234 -15.26 10.96 24.05
C ASN A 234 -13.77 10.67 23.84
N TRP A 235 -13.48 9.51 23.26
CA TRP A 235 -12.11 9.09 22.97
C TRP A 235 -11.64 9.54 21.58
N TRP A 236 -10.41 10.07 21.57
CA TRP A 236 -9.72 10.52 20.38
C TRP A 236 -8.35 9.86 20.28
N TYR A 237 -7.99 9.43 19.07
CA TYR A 237 -6.65 8.98 18.75
C TYR A 237 -5.90 10.07 17.97
N HIS A 238 -4.83 10.59 18.56
CA HIS A 238 -4.02 11.67 18.01
C HIS A 238 -2.89 11.12 17.14
N VAL A 239 -2.72 11.70 15.96
CA VAL A 239 -1.80 11.20 14.93
C VAL A 239 -1.04 12.33 14.25
N ILE A 240 0.22 12.08 13.90
CA ILE A 240 1.00 12.99 13.04
C ILE A 240 1.12 12.40 11.64
N GLY A 241 0.47 13.06 10.67
CA GLY A 241 0.34 12.58 9.30
C GLY A 241 1.48 12.96 8.36
N LYS A 242 1.28 12.68 7.07
CA LYS A 242 2.19 13.12 6.01
C LYS A 242 2.32 14.65 6.03
N GLY A 243 3.56 15.14 5.91
CA GLY A 243 3.86 16.57 5.97
C GLY A 243 3.82 17.15 7.39
N ASN A 244 4.02 16.31 8.42
CA ASN A 244 4.02 16.70 9.83
C ASN A 244 2.71 17.37 10.30
N LYS A 245 1.58 17.01 9.65
CA LYS A 245 0.28 17.61 9.97
C LYS A 245 -0.39 16.84 11.10
N PRO A 246 -0.67 17.47 12.26
CA PRO A 246 -1.42 16.83 13.33
C PRO A 246 -2.85 16.52 12.87
N GLY A 247 -3.43 15.47 13.43
CA GLY A 247 -4.83 15.10 13.25
C GLY A 247 -5.33 14.32 14.44
N LYS A 248 -6.65 14.19 14.55
CA LYS A 248 -7.31 13.34 15.52
C LYS A 248 -8.39 12.52 14.83
N ILE A 249 -8.67 11.35 15.37
CA ILE A 249 -9.63 10.38 14.84
C ILE A 249 -10.54 9.97 15.98
N ALA A 250 -11.86 9.98 15.75
CA ALA A 250 -12.81 9.52 16.74
C ALA A 250 -12.66 8.01 17.00
N VAL A 251 -12.68 7.60 18.26
CA VAL A 251 -12.51 6.22 18.69
C VAL A 251 -13.84 5.68 19.20
N ARG A 252 -14.16 4.43 18.85
CA ARG A 252 -15.38 3.76 19.31
C ARG A 252 -15.20 3.32 20.76
N ASP A 253 -16.23 3.51 21.57
CA ASP A 253 -16.23 3.06 22.97
C ASP A 253 -16.03 1.55 23.08
N GLU A 254 -16.68 0.77 22.21
CA GLU A 254 -16.47 -0.69 22.15
C GLU A 254 -15.00 -1.06 21.95
N TYR A 255 -14.26 -0.30 21.12
CA TYR A 255 -12.84 -0.57 20.91
C TYR A 255 -12.02 -0.30 22.18
N VAL A 256 -12.33 0.79 22.88
CA VAL A 256 -11.66 1.14 24.13
C VAL A 256 -11.90 0.04 25.16
N ASP A 257 -13.15 -0.37 25.34
CA ASP A 257 -13.53 -1.32 26.37
C ASP A 257 -13.07 -2.74 26.10
N ARG A 258 -13.08 -3.19 24.83
CA ARG A 258 -12.74 -4.58 24.48
C ARG A 258 -11.29 -4.80 24.12
N TYR A 259 -10.66 -3.89 23.38
CA TYR A 259 -9.35 -4.14 22.77
C TYR A 259 -8.24 -3.29 23.40
N LEU A 260 -8.49 -2.00 23.65
CA LEU A 260 -7.48 -1.14 24.27
C LEU A 260 -7.19 -1.57 25.72
N ARG A 261 -8.24 -1.74 26.54
CA ARG A 261 -8.09 -2.22 27.92
C ARG A 261 -7.41 -3.59 27.94
N ARG A 262 -7.87 -4.54 27.13
CA ARG A 262 -7.32 -5.90 27.04
C ARG A 262 -5.82 -5.91 26.74
N TYR A 263 -5.39 -5.17 25.73
CA TYR A 263 -3.98 -5.10 25.38
C TYR A 263 -3.14 -4.40 26.47
N ARG A 264 -3.66 -3.36 27.11
CA ARG A 264 -2.98 -2.69 28.22
C ARG A 264 -2.81 -3.61 29.43
N THR A 265 -3.85 -4.34 29.82
CA THR A 265 -3.78 -5.34 30.89
C THR A 265 -2.75 -6.42 30.56
N PHE A 266 -2.70 -6.90 29.31
CA PHE A 266 -1.68 -7.86 28.88
C PHE A 266 -0.25 -7.32 29.02
N LEU A 267 -0.04 -6.02 28.79
CA LEU A 267 1.24 -5.36 29.02
C LEU A 267 1.53 -5.05 30.50
N GLY A 268 0.63 -5.39 31.43
CA GLY A 268 0.75 -5.05 32.85
C GLY A 268 0.53 -3.56 33.14
N LEU A 269 -0.16 -2.84 32.26
CA LEU A 269 -0.46 -1.41 32.40
C LEU A 269 -1.86 -1.18 32.99
N PRO A 270 -2.14 0.02 33.57
CA PRO A 270 -3.49 0.40 33.95
C PRO A 270 -4.47 0.33 32.78
N ASN A 271 -5.73 -0.02 33.03
CA ASN A 271 -6.73 -0.29 31.99
C ASN A 271 -6.92 0.86 30.99
N LEU A 272 -6.79 2.11 31.42
CA LEU A 272 -6.92 3.29 30.57
C LEU A 272 -5.58 4.04 30.47
N PRO A 273 -5.30 4.69 29.32
CA PRO A 273 -4.09 5.50 29.13
C PRO A 273 -4.15 6.79 29.92
N ALA A 274 -2.99 7.25 30.40
CA ALA A 274 -2.86 8.59 30.98
C ALA A 274 -2.55 9.62 29.87
N GLU A 275 -3.02 10.87 30.04
CA GLU A 275 -2.96 11.94 29.01
C GLU A 275 -1.54 12.24 28.46
N LYS A 276 -0.50 11.92 29.22
CA LYS A 276 0.91 12.16 28.85
C LYS A 276 1.77 10.89 28.92
N GLU A 277 1.12 9.73 28.88
CA GLU A 277 1.81 8.43 28.92
C GLU A 277 2.73 8.27 27.70
N ARG A 278 4.00 7.98 27.94
CA ARG A 278 5.02 7.77 26.89
C ARG A 278 5.27 6.30 26.55
N THR A 279 4.52 5.39 27.16
CA THR A 279 4.59 3.96 26.85
C THR A 279 4.40 3.74 25.35
N PRO A 280 5.33 3.06 24.67
CA PRO A 280 5.21 2.80 23.24
C PRO A 280 3.89 2.10 22.91
N LEU A 281 3.22 2.51 21.83
CA LEU A 281 1.95 1.91 21.43
C LEU A 281 2.12 0.43 21.05
N LEU A 282 3.24 0.10 20.40
CA LEU A 282 3.60 -1.26 20.00
C LEU A 282 5.03 -1.56 20.45
N THR A 283 5.27 -2.81 20.83
CA THR A 283 6.60 -3.34 21.15
C THR A 283 6.86 -4.64 20.40
N THR A 284 8.13 -4.95 20.16
CA THR A 284 8.55 -6.30 19.74
C THR A 284 8.34 -7.31 20.87
N LEU A 285 8.44 -8.61 20.56
CA LEU A 285 8.35 -9.65 21.60
C LEU A 285 9.50 -9.55 22.63
N GLU A 286 10.64 -8.98 22.23
CA GLU A 286 11.80 -8.72 23.06
C GLU A 286 11.71 -7.36 23.79
N GLY A 287 10.59 -6.65 23.69
CA GLY A 287 10.35 -5.39 24.41
C GLY A 287 10.85 -4.12 23.70
N ARG A 288 11.59 -4.21 22.59
CA ARG A 288 11.99 -3.02 21.81
C ARG A 288 10.77 -2.24 21.33
N ALA A 289 10.78 -0.92 21.53
CA ALA A 289 9.72 -0.02 21.07
C ALA A 289 9.54 -0.01 19.55
N GLY A 290 8.28 0.04 19.12
CA GLY A 290 7.87 0.15 17.73
C GLY A 290 8.00 -1.13 16.90
N LEU A 291 7.22 -1.20 15.83
CA LEU A 291 7.31 -2.25 14.81
C LEU A 291 7.57 -1.64 13.44
N SER A 292 8.25 -2.37 12.57
CA SER A 292 8.30 -1.98 11.17
C SER A 292 6.93 -2.19 10.51
N GLY A 293 6.57 -1.33 9.55
CA GLY A 293 5.35 -1.53 8.76
C GLY A 293 5.36 -2.86 7.98
N ARG A 294 6.53 -3.46 7.71
CA ARG A 294 6.63 -4.79 7.11
C ARG A 294 6.18 -5.87 8.09
N GLN A 295 6.64 -5.82 9.34
CA GLN A 295 6.21 -6.76 10.39
C GLN A 295 4.71 -6.70 10.63
N VAL A 296 4.12 -5.50 10.73
CA VAL A 296 2.66 -5.33 10.86
C VAL A 296 1.91 -6.01 9.72
N ARG A 297 2.35 -5.86 8.47
CA ARG A 297 1.72 -6.55 7.32
C ARG A 297 1.83 -8.06 7.42
N THR A 298 2.97 -8.59 7.86
CA THR A 298 3.17 -10.03 8.04
C THR A 298 2.24 -10.58 9.13
N LEU A 299 2.11 -9.89 10.26
CA LEU A 299 1.20 -10.29 11.33
C LEU A 299 -0.25 -10.35 10.83
N LEU A 300 -0.71 -9.29 10.15
CA LEU A 300 -2.07 -9.25 9.61
C LEU A 300 -2.31 -10.31 8.53
N GLN A 301 -1.32 -10.58 7.66
CA GLN A 301 -1.42 -11.63 6.67
C GLN A 301 -1.62 -13.00 7.32
N SER A 302 -0.90 -13.29 8.42
CA SER A 302 -1.10 -14.55 9.14
C SER A 302 -2.52 -14.72 9.67
N VAL A 303 -3.18 -13.64 10.11
CA VAL A 303 -4.59 -13.70 10.52
C VAL A 303 -5.49 -14.02 9.32
N PHE A 304 -5.29 -13.34 8.19
CA PHE A 304 -6.09 -13.60 6.98
C PHE A 304 -5.93 -15.04 6.47
N ASP A 305 -4.70 -15.56 6.48
CA ASP A 305 -4.40 -16.92 6.04
C ASP A 305 -5.08 -17.96 6.96
N ASN A 306 -5.03 -17.74 8.28
CA ASN A 306 -5.72 -18.61 9.25
C ASN A 306 -7.25 -18.50 9.15
N ALA A 307 -7.79 -17.30 8.97
CA ALA A 307 -9.23 -17.11 8.81
C ALA A 307 -9.74 -17.79 7.53
N LEU A 308 -8.97 -17.69 6.44
CA LEU A 308 -9.26 -18.40 5.19
C LEU A 308 -9.17 -19.92 5.38
N ALA A 309 -8.22 -20.42 6.16
CA ALA A 309 -8.13 -21.85 6.48
C ALA A 309 -9.33 -22.31 7.31
N LYS A 310 -9.78 -21.53 8.29
CA LYS A 310 -10.98 -21.79 9.10
C LYS A 310 -12.24 -21.88 8.22
N MET A 311 -12.46 -20.89 7.33
CA MET A 311 -13.58 -20.91 6.38
C MET A 311 -13.58 -22.16 5.49
N LYS A 312 -12.40 -22.59 5.01
CA LYS A 312 -12.30 -23.83 4.22
C LYS A 312 -12.62 -25.07 5.03
N ALA A 313 -12.12 -25.16 6.27
CA ALA A 313 -12.35 -26.31 7.14
C ALA A 313 -13.84 -26.48 7.49
N GLU A 314 -14.56 -25.37 7.59
CA GLU A 314 -16.01 -25.36 7.83
C GLU A 314 -16.86 -25.55 6.55
N GLY A 315 -16.23 -25.82 5.41
CA GLY A 315 -16.93 -26.12 4.16
C GLY A 315 -17.61 -24.91 3.50
N ARG A 316 -17.14 -23.69 3.75
CA ARG A 316 -17.70 -22.48 3.12
C ARG A 316 -17.53 -22.48 1.62
N GLU A 317 -18.48 -21.87 0.94
CA GLU A 317 -18.50 -21.81 -0.51
C GLU A 317 -17.36 -20.93 -1.05
N ALA A 318 -16.82 -21.28 -2.22
CA ALA A 318 -15.65 -20.60 -2.78
C ALA A 318 -15.87 -19.08 -2.93
N TYR A 319 -17.08 -18.67 -3.33
CA TYR A 319 -17.43 -17.26 -3.53
C TYR A 319 -17.42 -16.45 -2.23
N GLU A 320 -17.70 -17.09 -1.08
CA GLU A 320 -17.69 -16.45 0.24
C GLU A 320 -16.26 -16.11 0.70
N MET A 321 -15.24 -16.71 0.08
CA MET A 321 -13.83 -16.52 0.42
C MET A 321 -13.06 -15.62 -0.54
N ASN A 322 -13.64 -15.23 -1.68
CA ASN A 322 -12.92 -14.60 -2.79
C ASN A 322 -12.15 -13.33 -2.42
N SER A 323 -12.82 -12.39 -1.74
CA SER A 323 -12.19 -11.15 -1.27
C SER A 323 -11.06 -11.44 -0.27
N LEU A 324 -11.30 -12.32 0.70
CA LEU A 324 -10.32 -12.69 1.72
C LEU A 324 -9.05 -13.32 1.13
N ARG A 325 -9.14 -14.12 0.06
CA ARG A 325 -7.98 -14.72 -0.63
C ARG A 325 -6.96 -13.71 -1.13
N SER A 326 -7.40 -12.49 -1.43
CA SER A 326 -6.55 -11.42 -1.96
C SER A 326 -6.37 -10.24 -0.99
N ALA A 327 -6.91 -10.38 0.22
CA ALA A 327 -6.92 -9.32 1.21
C ALA A 327 -5.49 -8.95 1.61
N SER A 328 -5.30 -7.65 1.84
CA SER A 328 -4.04 -7.11 2.38
C SER A 328 -4.36 -6.17 3.52
N ALA A 329 -3.36 -5.84 4.34
CA ALA A 329 -3.54 -4.93 5.47
C ALA A 329 -4.18 -3.57 5.10
N HIS A 330 -4.01 -3.11 3.85
CA HIS A 330 -4.65 -1.86 3.40
C HIS A 330 -6.17 -2.00 3.23
N TRP A 331 -6.68 -3.21 3.00
CA TRP A 331 -8.11 -3.47 2.85
C TRP A 331 -8.85 -3.21 4.15
N LEU A 332 -8.26 -3.43 5.33
CA LEU A 332 -8.93 -3.17 6.62
C LEU A 332 -9.51 -1.76 6.73
N ARG A 333 -8.74 -0.76 6.28
CA ARG A 333 -9.18 0.63 6.23
C ARG A 333 -10.37 0.81 5.30
N HIS A 334 -10.34 0.17 4.13
CA HIS A 334 -11.44 0.24 3.16
C HIS A 334 -12.67 -0.53 3.65
N THR A 335 -12.50 -1.72 4.22
CA THR A 335 -13.56 -2.53 4.84
C THR A 335 -14.28 -1.71 5.90
N SER A 336 -13.54 -1.17 6.88
CA SER A 336 -14.11 -0.37 7.95
C SER A 336 -14.88 0.85 7.41
N ALA A 337 -14.26 1.63 6.52
CA ALA A 337 -14.92 2.78 5.91
C ALA A 337 -16.16 2.42 5.10
N THR A 338 -16.15 1.27 4.41
CA THR A 338 -17.30 0.77 3.64
C THR A 338 -18.43 0.34 4.56
N PHE A 339 -18.11 -0.29 5.71
CA PHE A 339 -19.11 -0.73 6.67
C PHE A 339 -19.78 0.44 7.39
N ASP A 340 -19.02 1.49 7.70
CA ASP A 340 -19.55 2.63 8.44
C ASP A 340 -20.17 3.72 7.55
N ALA A 341 -19.83 3.78 6.27
CA ALA A 341 -20.34 4.80 5.35
C ALA A 341 -21.88 4.93 5.36
N PRO A 342 -22.68 3.84 5.35
CA PRO A 342 -24.14 3.94 5.45
C PRO A 342 -24.66 4.61 6.74
N PHE A 343 -23.87 4.58 7.82
CA PHE A 343 -24.27 5.04 9.15
C PHE A 343 -23.62 6.36 9.57
N ARG A 344 -22.75 6.93 8.73
CA ARG A 344 -21.97 8.13 9.05
C ARG A 344 -22.16 9.22 8.02
N LYS A 345 -22.14 10.48 8.48
CA LYS A 345 -22.04 11.63 7.57
C LYS A 345 -20.71 11.57 6.83
N ALA A 346 -20.75 11.81 5.52
CA ALA A 346 -19.56 11.75 4.66
C ALA A 346 -18.44 12.69 5.13
N LYS A 347 -18.79 13.85 5.71
CA LYS A 347 -17.83 14.80 6.25
C LYS A 347 -17.06 14.26 7.44
N ASP A 348 -17.76 13.62 8.38
CA ASP A 348 -17.15 13.07 9.58
C ASP A 348 -16.23 11.89 9.22
N LEU A 349 -16.70 10.99 8.35
CA LEU A 349 -15.89 9.89 7.84
C LEU A 349 -14.67 10.39 7.04
N GLN A 350 -14.80 11.49 6.27
CA GLN A 350 -13.66 12.13 5.59
C GLN A 350 -12.59 12.63 6.57
N LEU A 351 -13.00 13.25 7.67
CA LEU A 351 -12.09 13.77 8.71
C LEU A 351 -11.35 12.62 9.40
N ASP A 352 -12.07 11.56 9.82
CA ASP A 352 -11.49 10.39 10.46
C ASP A 352 -10.57 9.59 9.51
N LEU A 353 -10.93 9.51 8.22
CA LEU A 353 -10.05 8.97 7.19
C LEU A 353 -8.86 9.89 6.89
N ARG A 354 -8.94 11.17 7.22
CA ARG A 354 -7.92 12.18 6.89
C ARG A 354 -7.68 12.24 5.37
N HIS A 355 -8.78 12.26 4.60
CA HIS A 355 -8.72 12.55 3.17
C HIS A 355 -8.68 14.05 2.96
N SER A 356 -7.85 14.53 2.02
CA SER A 356 -7.76 15.97 1.73
C SER A 356 -9.00 16.51 1.02
N ASN A 357 -9.72 15.66 0.27
CA ASN A 357 -10.89 16.02 -0.50
C ASN A 357 -12.09 15.13 -0.09
N LEU A 358 -13.27 15.72 0.02
CA LEU A 358 -14.52 15.04 0.35
C LEU A 358 -14.95 14.09 -0.78
N SER A 359 -14.75 14.49 -2.05
CA SER A 359 -15.07 13.65 -3.22
C SER A 359 -14.43 12.27 -3.12
N THR A 360 -13.16 12.19 -2.69
CA THR A 360 -12.48 10.90 -2.51
C THR A 360 -13.22 9.96 -1.55
N THR A 361 -13.83 10.47 -0.49
CA THR A 361 -14.63 9.66 0.45
C THR A 361 -15.97 9.27 -0.16
N GLN A 362 -16.67 10.23 -0.78
CA GLN A 362 -17.97 10.00 -1.40
C GLN A 362 -17.88 8.99 -2.56
N ASP A 363 -16.98 9.24 -3.50
CA ASP A 363 -16.76 8.44 -4.71
C ASP A 363 -16.23 7.02 -4.43
N THR A 364 -15.77 6.74 -3.20
CA THR A 364 -15.18 5.44 -2.85
C THR A 364 -16.06 4.60 -1.92
N TYR A 365 -16.85 5.21 -1.04
CA TYR A 365 -17.57 4.48 0.02
C TYR A 365 -19.08 4.68 0.00
N TYR A 366 -19.57 5.75 -0.64
CA TYR A 366 -21.00 6.03 -0.73
C TYR A 366 -21.53 5.49 -2.05
N HIS A 367 -21.55 4.16 -2.15
CA HIS A 367 -22.10 3.40 -3.27
C HIS A 367 -23.42 2.71 -2.88
N SER A 368 -24.34 3.44 -2.24
CA SER A 368 -25.65 2.89 -1.84
C SER A 368 -26.45 2.36 -3.03
N HIS A 369 -26.29 2.96 -4.21
CA HIS A 369 -27.08 2.62 -5.38
C HIS A 369 -26.87 1.20 -5.93
N ASP A 370 -25.68 0.61 -5.87
CA ASP A 370 -25.44 -0.69 -6.52
C ASP A 370 -25.95 -1.89 -5.71
N GLN A 371 -25.82 -1.84 -4.37
CA GLN A 371 -26.37 -2.87 -3.49
C GLN A 371 -27.90 -2.82 -3.45
N GLU A 372 -28.49 -1.63 -3.35
CA GLU A 372 -29.93 -1.43 -3.44
C GLU A 372 -30.47 -1.91 -4.80
N ARG A 373 -29.77 -1.60 -5.90
CA ARG A 373 -30.11 -2.07 -7.25
C ARG A 373 -30.01 -3.58 -7.41
N MET A 374 -29.03 -4.23 -6.78
CA MET A 374 -28.93 -5.70 -6.79
C MET A 374 -30.01 -6.34 -5.93
N HIS A 375 -30.27 -5.80 -4.74
CA HIS A 375 -31.35 -6.29 -3.87
C HIS A 375 -32.74 -6.12 -4.50
N SER A 376 -32.97 -5.01 -5.22
CA SER A 376 -34.24 -4.76 -5.89
C SER A 376 -34.49 -5.75 -7.04
N ILE A 377 -33.45 -6.19 -7.76
CA ILE A 377 -33.61 -7.18 -8.83
C ILE A 377 -33.62 -8.63 -8.33
N LYS A 378 -32.92 -8.95 -7.23
CA LYS A 378 -32.77 -10.32 -6.71
C LYS A 378 -34.09 -10.98 -6.31
N ARG A 379 -35.12 -10.18 -5.98
CA ARG A 379 -36.45 -10.67 -5.57
C ARG A 379 -37.47 -10.73 -6.72
N LEU A 380 -37.11 -10.28 -7.92
CA LEU A 380 -38.01 -10.31 -9.07
C LEU A 380 -37.91 -11.68 -9.76
N GLY A 381 -39.03 -12.40 -9.82
CA GLY A 381 -39.16 -13.63 -10.60
C GLY A 381 -39.06 -13.35 -12.10
N MET A 382 -38.48 -14.28 -12.85
CA MET A 382 -38.39 -14.15 -14.32
C MET A 382 -39.68 -14.52 -15.06
N ARG A 383 -40.65 -15.16 -14.38
CA ARG A 383 -41.86 -15.74 -15.00
C ARG A 383 -43.19 -15.28 -14.39
N GLU A 384 -43.19 -14.85 -13.14
CA GLU A 384 -44.39 -14.31 -12.47
C GLU A 384 -44.01 -12.95 -11.86
N ARG A 385 -44.73 -11.91 -12.30
CA ARG A 385 -44.60 -10.54 -11.84
C ARG A 385 -45.96 -10.12 -11.31
N ASP A 386 -46.33 -10.65 -10.15
CA ASP A 386 -47.49 -10.18 -9.40
C ASP A 386 -47.07 -9.09 -8.40
#